data_AF-A0A816CP57-F1
#
_entry.id   AF-A0A816CP57-F1
#
_cell.length_a   1.000
_cell.length_b   1.000
_cell.length_c   1.000
_cell.angle_alpha   90.00
_cell.angle_beta   90.00
_cell.angle_gamma   90.00
#
_symmetry.space_group_name_H-M   'P 1'
#
loop_
_entity.id
_entity.type
_entity.pdbx_description
1 polymer ?
#
loop_
_entity_poly.entity_id
_entity_poly.type
_entity_poly.pdbx_seq_one_letter_code
_entity_poly.pdbx_strand_id
1 'polypeptide(L)' 'MTRLQIDPIDMRTRPDKISSDINYCWILNCIDHFSKFSWAFPLKNKSVGEFVAELRELFFILSPPRILHSDNG' A
#
# COMPACT_ATOMS: atom_id res chain seq x y z
N MET A 1 -2.30 -6.82 15.31
CA MET A 1 -2.78 -7.20 13.97
C MET A 1 -2.38 -8.65 13.65
N THR A 2 -3.32 -9.52 13.25
CA THR A 2 -3.02 -10.96 13.03
C THR A 2 -2.75 -11.27 11.56
N ARG A 3 -3.58 -10.77 10.64
CA ARG A 3 -3.42 -10.98 9.21
C ARG A 3 -3.74 -9.70 8.46
N LEU A 4 -2.77 -9.23 7.68
CA LEU A 4 -2.92 -8.06 6.80
C LEU A 4 -2.88 -8.54 5.35
N GLN A 5 -3.86 -8.13 4.56
CA GLN A 5 -3.86 -8.31 3.11
C GLN A 5 -3.40 -7.01 2.44
N ILE A 6 -2.53 -7.11 1.45
CA ILE A 6 -2.04 -5.98 0.66
C ILE A 6 -2.35 -6.19 -0.82
N ASP A 7 -2.71 -5.11 -1.51
CA ASP A 7 -3.03 -5.13 -2.94
C ASP A 7 -2.78 -3.75 -3.58
N PRO A 8 -2.03 -3.67 -4.71
CA PRO A 8 -1.86 -2.43 -5.45
C PRO A 8 -2.99 -2.19 -6.46
N ILE A 9 -3.74 -1.10 -6.26
CA ILE A 9 -4.79 -0.62 -7.16
C ILE A 9 -4.18 0.28 -8.25
N ASP A 10 -4.52 0.02 -9.51
CA ASP A 10 -4.08 0.80 -10.67
C ASP A 10 -4.88 2.11 -10.83
N MET A 11 -4.18 3.24 -10.76
CA MET A 11 -4.74 4.57 -10.96
C MET A 11 -4.11 5.28 -12.17
N ARG A 12 -3.38 4.59 -13.04
CA ARG A 12 -2.67 5.19 -14.19
C ARG A 12 -3.58 5.92 -15.18
N THR A 13 -4.86 5.55 -15.26
CA THR A 13 -5.84 6.26 -16.11
C THR A 13 -6.23 7.64 -15.57
N ARG A 14 -6.07 7.84 -14.25
CA ARG A 14 -6.39 9.09 -13.53
C ARG A 14 -5.36 9.31 -12.41
N PRO A 15 -4.08 9.57 -12.77
CA PRO A 15 -3.04 9.75 -11.78
C PRO A 15 -3.24 11.07 -11.05
N ASP A 16 -2.87 11.10 -9.77
CA ASP A 16 -2.76 12.36 -9.05
C ASP A 16 -1.43 13.03 -9.41
N LYS A 17 -1.52 14.22 -10.02
CA LYS A 17 -0.38 14.94 -10.60
C LYS A 17 0.03 16.05 -9.66
N ILE A 18 1.14 15.84 -8.94
CA ILE A 18 1.70 16.85 -8.04
C ILE A 18 2.60 17.82 -8.82
N SER A 19 3.39 17.31 -9.76
CA SER A 19 4.25 18.11 -10.65
C SER A 19 4.50 17.39 -11.98
N SER A 20 5.28 17.99 -12.88
CA SER A 20 5.72 17.35 -14.14
C SER A 20 6.35 15.98 -13.92
N ASP A 21 7.08 15.82 -12.82
CA ASP A 21 7.93 14.66 -12.55
C ASP A 21 7.37 13.74 -11.45
N ILE A 22 6.39 14.21 -10.68
CA ILE A 22 5.80 13.47 -9.55
C ILE A 22 4.32 13.22 -9.82
N ASN A 23 4.01 11.96 -10.09
CA ASN A 23 2.66 11.48 -10.31
C ASN A 23 2.41 10.22 -9.48
N TYR A 24 1.35 10.21 -8.67
CA TYR A 24 0.89 9.00 -7.99
C TYR A 24 -0.06 8.25 -8.90
N CYS A 25 0.36 7.06 -9.32
CA CYS A 25 -0.33 6.26 -10.33
C CYS A 25 -0.90 4.97 -9.76
N TRP A 26 -0.71 4.72 -8.47
CA TRP A 26 -1.09 3.50 -7.80
C TRP A 26 -1.55 3.81 -6.37
N ILE A 27 -2.35 2.93 -5.80
CA ILE A 27 -2.70 2.97 -4.38
C ILE A 27 -2.35 1.62 -3.78
N LEU A 28 -1.48 1.60 -2.79
CA LEU A 28 -1.30 0.43 -1.93
C LEU A 28 -2.44 0.38 -0.92
N ASN A 29 -3.30 -0.61 -1.09
CA ASN A 29 -4.37 -0.88 -0.16
C ASN A 29 -3.94 -1.96 0.84
N CYS A 30 -4.10 -1.70 2.13
CA CYS A 30 -3.76 -2.59 3.22
C CYS A 30 -5.02 -2.83 4.07
N ILE A 31 -5.49 -4.07 4.19
CA ILE A 31 -6.70 -4.41 4.93
C ILE A 31 -6.37 -5.37 6.07
N ASP A 32 -6.70 -4.99 7.31
CA ASP A 32 -6.67 -5.93 8.43
C ASP A 32 -7.90 -6.86 8.36
N HIS A 33 -7.65 -8.17 8.32
CA HIS A 33 -8.70 -9.15 8.15
C HIS A 33 -9.71 -9.20 9.30
N PHE A 34 -9.28 -8.86 10.53
CA PHE A 34 -10.11 -8.96 11.72
C PHE A 34 -11.07 -7.77 11.82
N SER A 35 -10.52 -6.56 11.87
CA SER A 35 -11.28 -5.31 12.04
C SER A 35 -11.94 -4.81 10.76
N LYS A 36 -11.49 -5.28 9.59
CA LYS A 36 -11.83 -4.73 8.27
C LYS A 36 -11.39 -3.27 8.08
N PHE A 37 -10.55 -2.76 8.97
CA PHE A 37 -9.95 -1.44 8.79
C PHE A 37 -9.00 -1.46 7.59
N SER A 38 -9.05 -0.40 6.78
CA SER A 38 -8.28 -0.26 5.54
C SER A 38 -7.39 0.98 5.62
N TRP A 39 -6.14 0.83 5.21
CA TRP A 39 -5.22 1.92 4.94
C TRP A 39 -4.96 2.00 3.44
N ALA A 40 -4.82 3.22 2.92
CA ALA A 40 -4.53 3.47 1.52
C ALA A 40 -3.35 4.44 1.41
N PHE A 41 -2.30 4.03 0.70
CA PHE A 41 -1.10 4.82 0.49
C PHE A 41 -0.90 5.10 -1.00
N PRO A 42 -0.71 6.36 -1.42
CA PRO A 42 -0.45 6.68 -2.81
C PRO A 42 0.98 6.27 -3.19
N LEU A 43 1.15 5.52 -4.28
CA LEU A 43 2.46 5.10 -4.79
C LEU A 43 2.74 5.66 -6.19
N LYS A 44 4.00 5.99 -6.46
CA LYS A 44 4.41 6.49 -7.78
C LYS A 44 4.51 5.36 -8.80
N ASN A 45 4.95 4.18 -8.35
CA ASN A 45 5.17 3.00 -9.17
C ASN A 45 5.01 1.72 -8.33
N LYS A 46 5.10 0.55 -8.99
CA LYS A 46 5.02 -0.77 -8.37
C LYS A 46 6.38 -1.33 -7.88
N SER A 47 7.38 -0.49 -7.64
CA SER A 47 8.68 -1.00 -7.16
C SER A 47 8.59 -1.45 -5.72
N VAL A 48 9.27 -2.55 -5.39
CA VAL A 48 9.36 -3.10 -4.02
C VAL A 48 9.75 -2.03 -2.99
N GLY A 49 10.62 -1.09 -3.38
CA GLY A 49 11.05 0.01 -2.50
C GLY A 49 9.90 0.90 -2.02
N GLU A 50 8.97 1.25 -2.91
CA GLU A 50 7.79 2.07 -2.57
C GLU A 50 6.86 1.31 -1.61
N PHE A 51 6.59 0.03 -1.86
CA PHE A 51 5.76 -0.80 -0.96
C PHE A 51 6.39 -0.93 0.43
N VAL A 52 7.70 -1.23 0.48
CA VAL A 52 8.41 -1.44 1.75
C VAL A 52 8.46 -0.16 2.57
N ALA A 53 8.61 1.01 1.94
CA ALA A 53 8.58 2.29 2.63
C ALA A 53 7.25 2.51 3.38
N GLU A 54 6.12 2.39 2.67
CA GLU A 54 4.79 2.59 3.26
C GLU A 54 4.42 1.52 4.31
N LEU A 55 4.71 0.24 4.03
CA LEU A 55 4.45 -0.84 4.98
C LEU A 55 5.29 -0.71 6.24
N ARG A 56 6.54 -0.25 6.11
CA ARG A 56 7.41 -0.02 7.26
C ARG A 56 6.82 1.04 8.18
N GLU A 57 6.39 2.18 7.65
CA GLU A 57 5.73 3.23 8.43
C GLU A 57 4.49 2.70 9.14
N LEU A 58 3.63 1.96 8.43
CA LEU A 58 2.45 1.33 9.01
C LEU A 58 2.81 0.38 10.18
N PHE A 59 3.84 -0.44 10.01
CA PHE A 59 4.27 -1.40 11.04
C PHE A 59 4.95 -0.73 12.23
N PHE A 60 5.59 0.42 12.05
CA PHE A 60 6.10 1.22 13.18
C PHE A 60 4.97 1.73 14.07
N ILE A 61 3.82 2.09 13.49
CA ILE A 61 2.67 2.62 14.24
C ILE A 61 1.85 1.49 14.90
N LEU A 62 1.58 0.40 14.18
CA LEU A 62 0.60 -0.61 14.59
C LEU A 62 1.19 -1.97 14.99
N SER A 63 2.53 -2.08 14.98
CA SER A 63 3.29 -3.33 14.98
C SER A 63 3.07 -4.18 13.71
N PRO A 64 4.07 -4.97 13.28
CA PRO A 64 3.93 -5.83 12.11
C PRO A 64 2.86 -6.92 12.31
N PRO A 65 2.18 -7.36 11.23
CA PRO A 65 1.21 -8.45 11.29
C PRO A 65 1.92 -9.79 11.49
N ARG A 66 1.21 -10.79 12.02
CA ARG A 66 1.74 -12.17 12.05
C ARG A 66 1.80 -12.79 10.65
N ILE A 67 0.83 -12.46 9.80
CA ILE A 67 0.74 -12.92 8.42
C ILE A 67 0.54 -11.71 7.52
N LEU A 68 1.47 -11.48 6.60
CA LEU A 68 1.32 -10.56 5.49
C LEU A 68 0.92 -11.37 4.26
N HIS A 69 -0.19 -11.01 3.61
CA HIS A 69 -0.73 -11.73 2.46
C HIS A 69 -0.83 -10.77 1.27
N SER A 70 -0.12 -11.07 0.20
CA SER A 70 -0.25 -10.42 -1.10
C SER A 70 -0.77 -11.42 -2.14
N ASP A 71 -1.22 -10.91 -3.28
CA ASP A 71 -1.40 -11.75 -4.46
C ASP A 71 -0.05 -12.15 -5.08
N ASN A 72 -0.11 -12.93 -6.17
CA ASN A 72 1.07 -13.34 -6.96
C ASN A 72 1.38 -12.35 -8.10
N GLY A 73 0.89 -11.11 -7.99
CA GLY A 73 0.96 -10.09 -9.05
C GLY A 73 2.35 -9.55 -9.34
#